data_AF-A0A3R7Q4E8-F1
#
_entry.id   AF-A0A3R7Q4E8-F1
#
_cell.length_a   1.000
_cell.length_b   1.000
_cell.length_c   1.000
_cell.angle_alpha   90.00
_cell.angle_beta   90.00
_cell.angle_gamma   90.00
#
_symmetry.space_group_name_H-M   'P 1'
#
loop_
_entity.id
_entity.type
_entity.pdbx_description
1 polymer ?
#
loop_
_entity_poly.entity_id
_entity_poly.type
_entity_poly.pdbx_seq_one_letter_code
_entity_poly.pdbx_strand_id
1 'polypeptide(L)'
;MNLLEFARHLPEEFSEAEFINALREVINLDEIRHLSDAECQSLFDAVTFLADYLILLREFYRQAKTRGGHPVLDYRGPMIWNQLTRVPGEKPDFSQLTSFGVGEDPA
;
A
#
# COMPACT_ATOMS: atom_id res chain seq x y z
N MET A 1 5.32 10.60 11.93
CA MET A 1 5.32 11.21 10.59
C MET A 1 3.89 11.23 10.05
N ASN A 2 3.49 12.16 9.20
CA ASN A 2 2.22 12.09 8.45
C ASN A 2 2.46 11.71 6.98
N LEU A 3 1.39 11.40 6.22
CA LEU A 3 1.51 10.96 4.81
C LEU A 3 2.22 11.98 3.90
N LEU A 4 2.06 13.29 4.16
CA LEU A 4 2.75 14.33 3.37
C LEU A 4 4.23 14.43 3.72
N GLU A 5 4.58 14.22 4.99
CA GLU A 5 5.97 14.12 5.43
C GLU A 5 6.63 12.88 4.84
N PHE A 6 5.96 11.73 4.81
CA PHE A 6 6.45 10.51 4.15
C PHE A 6 6.79 10.76 2.68
N ALA A 7 5.91 11.42 1.93
CA ALA A 7 6.14 11.75 0.53
C ALA A 7 7.37 12.65 0.30
N ARG A 8 7.77 13.43 1.31
CA ARG A 8 8.95 14.32 1.25
C ARG A 8 10.23 13.66 1.73
N HIS A 9 10.14 12.66 2.60
CA HIS A 9 11.29 11.99 3.21
C HIS A 9 11.70 10.70 2.49
N LEU A 10 10.79 10.06 1.74
CA LEU A 10 11.11 8.84 1.01
C LEU A 10 12.16 9.13 -0.09
N PRO A 11 13.33 8.47 -0.08
CA PRO A 11 14.38 8.73 -1.06
C PRO A 11 13.99 8.29 -2.48
N GLU A 12 14.80 8.68 -3.46
CA GLU A 12 14.62 8.28 -4.86
C GLU A 12 14.85 6.77 -5.06
N GLU A 13 15.82 6.22 -4.34
CA GLU A 13 16.10 4.77 -4.30
C GLU A 13 15.93 4.27 -2.87
N PHE A 14 15.24 3.14 -2.71
CA PHE A 14 15.03 2.49 -1.42
C PHE A 14 14.82 0.98 -1.61
N SER A 15 15.14 0.23 -0.57
CA SER A 15 14.77 -1.17 -0.39
C SER A 15 13.32 -1.33 0.09
N GLU A 16 12.76 -2.52 -0.08
CA GLU A 16 11.43 -2.86 0.46
C GLU A 16 11.33 -2.59 1.97
N ALA A 17 12.39 -2.92 2.73
CA ALA A 17 12.45 -2.70 4.16
C ALA A 17 12.42 -1.21 4.53
N GLU A 18 13.15 -0.35 3.80
CA GLU A 18 13.13 1.10 4.01
C GLU A 18 11.75 1.70 3.73
N PHE A 19 11.08 1.23 2.68
CA PHE A 19 9.71 1.65 2.36
C PHE A 19 8.74 1.27 3.49
N ILE A 20 8.78 0.02 3.96
CA ILE A 20 7.90 -0.47 5.04
C ILE A 20 8.19 0.27 6.35
N ASN A 21 9.46 0.48 6.70
CA ASN A 21 9.83 1.21 7.90
C ASN A 21 9.35 2.67 7.86
N ALA A 22 9.52 3.36 6.73
CA ALA A 22 9.00 4.71 6.55
C ALA A 22 7.47 4.74 6.62
N LEU A 23 6.77 3.72 6.12
CA LEU A 23 5.32 3.62 6.22
C LEU A 23 4.86 3.40 7.68
N ARG A 24 5.58 2.58 8.46
CA ARG A 24 5.32 2.32 9.88
C ARG A 24 5.41 3.58 10.75
N GLU A 25 6.24 4.54 10.37
CA GLU A 25 6.31 5.85 11.04
C GLU A 25 5.08 6.75 10.78
N VAL A 26 4.26 6.41 9.77
CA VAL A 26 3.01 7.12 9.43
C VAL A 26 1.79 6.42 9.99
N ILE A 27 1.72 5.10 9.81
CA ILE A 27 0.60 4.27 10.22
C ILE A 27 1.18 3.11 11.01
N ASN A 28 0.69 2.90 12.23
CA ASN A 28 1.02 1.70 12.99
C ASN A 28 0.33 0.49 12.33
N LEU A 29 1.05 -0.20 11.45
CA LEU A 29 0.53 -1.36 10.72
C LEU A 29 0.06 -2.48 11.66
N ASP A 30 0.65 -2.58 12.85
CA ASP A 30 0.28 -3.59 13.85
C ASP A 30 -1.06 -3.28 14.52
N GLU A 31 -1.49 -2.03 14.58
CA GLU A 31 -2.82 -1.66 15.11
C GLU A 31 -3.95 -2.03 14.15
N ILE A 32 -3.68 -2.11 12.85
CA ILE A 32 -4.69 -2.45 11.83
C ILE A 32 -5.32 -3.83 12.13
N ARG A 33 -4.54 -4.78 12.65
CA ARG A 33 -5.03 -6.14 12.98
C ARG A 33 -6.02 -6.17 14.16
N HIS A 34 -6.09 -5.07 14.92
CA HIS A 34 -6.94 -4.94 16.09
C HIS A 34 -8.22 -4.14 15.81
N LEU A 35 -8.39 -3.61 14.61
CA LEU A 35 -9.60 -2.90 14.19
C LEU A 35 -10.79 -3.85 14.11
N SER A 36 -11.97 -3.35 14.48
CA SER A 36 -13.24 -4.00 14.14
C SER A 36 -13.47 -3.99 12.62
N ASP A 37 -14.39 -4.84 12.14
CA ASP A 37 -14.75 -4.88 10.72
C ASP A 37 -15.20 -3.50 10.19
N ALA A 38 -15.94 -2.73 10.99
CA ALA A 38 -16.41 -1.39 10.62
C ALA A 38 -15.26 -0.37 10.53
N GLU A 39 -14.30 -0.43 11.45
CA GLU A 39 -13.11 0.42 11.43
C GLU A 39 -12.17 0.05 10.28
N CYS A 40 -11.98 -1.25 10.03
CA CYS A 40 -11.21 -1.76 8.90
C CYS A 40 -11.83 -1.32 7.56
N GLN A 41 -13.16 -1.43 7.41
CA GLN A 41 -13.86 -0.93 6.23
C GLN A 41 -13.72 0.60 6.07
N SER A 42 -13.85 1.36 7.16
CA SER A 42 -13.69 2.82 7.12
C SER A 42 -12.26 3.22 6.71
N LEU A 43 -11.25 2.51 7.22
CA LEU A 43 -9.85 2.69 6.81
C LEU A 43 -9.68 2.36 5.32
N PHE A 44 -10.23 1.23 4.86
CA PHE A 44 -10.19 0.82 3.47
C PHE A 44 -10.82 1.86 2.53
N ASP A 45 -11.98 2.39 2.89
CA ASP A 45 -12.68 3.43 2.11
C ASP A 45 -11.84 4.71 2.02
N ALA A 46 -11.25 5.14 3.15
CA ALA A 46 -10.42 6.34 3.19
C ALA A 46 -9.15 6.20 2.33
N VAL A 47 -8.42 5.08 2.42
CA VAL A 47 -7.21 4.87 1.62
C VAL A 47 -7.52 4.69 0.13
N THR A 48 -8.64 4.05 -0.20
CA THR A 48 -9.08 3.88 -1.60
C THR A 48 -9.46 5.22 -2.22
N PHE A 49 -10.26 6.03 -1.52
CA PHE A 49 -10.60 7.38 -1.97
C PHE A 49 -9.33 8.23 -2.20
N LEU A 50 -8.36 8.17 -1.29
CA LEU A 50 -7.11 8.89 -1.44
C LEU A 50 -6.30 8.41 -2.67
N ALA A 51 -6.26 7.09 -2.91
CA ALA A 51 -5.62 6.53 -4.09
C ALA A 51 -6.28 7.04 -5.38
N ASP A 52 -7.61 6.99 -5.46
CA ASP A 52 -8.37 7.48 -6.62
C ASP A 52 -8.13 8.97 -6.87
N TYR A 53 -8.10 9.78 -5.80
CA TYR A 53 -7.77 11.20 -5.91
C TYR A 53 -6.35 11.43 -6.46
N LEU A 54 -5.36 10.68 -5.98
CA LEU A 54 -3.97 10.79 -6.45
C LEU A 54 -3.82 10.32 -7.91
N ILE A 55 -4.60 9.32 -8.33
CA ILE A 55 -4.65 8.87 -9.73
C ILE A 55 -5.20 9.99 -10.62
N LEU A 56 -6.34 10.58 -10.25
CA LEU A 56 -6.94 11.69 -10.99
C LEU A 56 -5.99 12.90 -11.05
N LEU A 57 -5.28 13.19 -9.96
CA LEU A 57 -4.30 14.27 -9.92
C LEU A 57 -3.13 14.01 -10.90
N ARG A 58 -2.63 12.77 -10.97
CA ARG A 58 -1.61 12.36 -11.94
C ARG A 58 -2.12 12.50 -13.38
N GLU A 59 -3.36 12.14 -13.66
CA GLU A 59 -3.97 12.34 -14.97
C GLU A 59 -4.02 13.82 -15.35
N PHE A 60 -4.49 14.67 -14.42
CA PHE A 60 -4.56 16.12 -14.62
C PHE A 60 -3.18 16.73 -14.96
N TYR A 61 -2.13 16.29 -14.27
CA TYR A 61 -0.76 16.72 -14.54
C TYR A 61 -0.05 15.96 -15.67
N ARG A 62 -0.74 15.10 -16.43
CA ARG A 62 -0.18 14.29 -17.53
C ARG A 62 0.99 13.39 -17.09
N GLN A 63 0.92 12.88 -15.86
CA GLN A 63 1.88 11.95 -15.25
C GLN A 63 1.37 10.51 -15.25
N ALA A 64 0.19 10.25 -15.82
CA ALA A 64 -0.33 8.90 -15.97
C ALA A 64 0.62 8.06 -16.83
N LYS A 65 0.93 6.84 -16.37
CA LYS A 65 1.80 5.91 -17.08
C LYS A 65 0.98 4.96 -17.92
N THR A 66 1.55 4.56 -19.05
CA THR A 66 0.96 3.55 -19.94
C THR A 66 1.95 2.43 -20.23
N ARG A 67 1.44 1.21 -20.37
CA ARG A 67 2.19 0.04 -20.84
C ARG A 67 1.42 -0.61 -21.96
N GLY A 68 2.03 -0.71 -23.15
CA GLY A 68 1.33 -1.22 -24.34
C GLY A 68 0.11 -0.40 -24.76
N GLY A 69 0.11 0.92 -24.49
CA GLY A 69 -1.03 1.80 -24.80
C GLY A 69 -2.16 1.79 -23.77
N HIS A 70 -2.08 0.94 -22.74
CA HIS A 70 -3.07 0.87 -21.67
C HIS A 70 -2.59 1.61 -20.42
N PRO A 71 -3.46 2.36 -19.72
CA PRO A 71 -3.11 2.99 -18.45
C PRO A 71 -2.72 1.93 -17.43
N VAL A 72 -1.69 2.21 -16.66
CA VAL A 72 -1.21 1.33 -15.59
C VAL A 72 -1.05 2.09 -14.30
N LEU A 73 -1.43 1.43 -13.20
CA LEU A 73 -1.06 1.86 -11.86
C LEU A 73 0.27 1.23 -11.52
N ASP A 74 1.28 2.07 -11.28
CA ASP A 74 2.54 1.64 -10.68
C ASP A 74 2.84 2.43 -9.41
N TYR A 75 3.47 1.74 -8.47
CA TYR A 75 4.02 2.28 -7.26
C TYR A 75 5.37 1.58 -7.00
N ARG A 76 6.27 2.26 -6.29
CA ARG A 76 7.65 1.79 -6.06
C ARG A 76 7.78 0.89 -4.82
N GLY A 77 6.69 0.64 -4.09
CA GLY A 77 6.68 -0.18 -2.88
C GLY A 77 6.65 -1.69 -3.18
N PRO A 78 6.81 -2.53 -2.14
CA PRO A 78 6.73 -3.98 -2.29
C PRO A 78 5.35 -4.40 -2.80
N MET A 79 5.33 -5.34 -3.75
CA MET A 79 4.09 -5.84 -4.33
C MET A 79 3.34 -6.72 -3.33
N ILE A 80 2.08 -6.40 -3.06
CA ILE A 80 1.17 -7.25 -2.28
C ILE A 80 0.26 -8.03 -3.24
N TRP A 81 0.39 -9.35 -3.25
CA TRP A 81 -0.49 -10.24 -4.02
C TRP A 81 -1.82 -10.40 -3.30
N ASN A 82 -2.86 -9.78 -3.85
CA ASN A 82 -4.21 -9.81 -3.30
C ASN A 82 -5.18 -10.45 -4.31
N GLN A 83 -6.47 -10.48 -3.97
CA GLN A 83 -7.50 -11.10 -4.81
C GLN A 83 -7.60 -10.53 -6.23
N LEU A 84 -7.19 -9.28 -6.45
CA LEU A 84 -7.26 -8.60 -7.74
C LEU A 84 -6.00 -8.82 -8.59
N THR A 85 -4.86 -9.14 -7.96
CA THR A 85 -3.55 -9.22 -8.61
C THR A 85 -3.00 -10.64 -8.69
N ARG A 86 -3.46 -11.58 -7.84
CA ARG A 86 -3.02 -12.98 -7.87
C ARG A 86 -3.48 -13.72 -9.13
N VAL A 87 -2.70 -14.71 -9.54
CA VAL A 87 -3.03 -15.56 -10.68
C VAL A 87 -4.32 -16.35 -10.40
N PRO A 88 -5.27 -16.41 -11.34
CA PRO A 88 -6.48 -17.20 -11.17
C PRO A 88 -6.17 -18.67 -10.85
N GLY A 89 -6.75 -19.18 -9.75
CA GLY A 89 -6.56 -20.55 -9.29
C GLY A 89 -5.45 -20.75 -8.25
N GLU A 90 -4.62 -19.74 -8.00
CA GLU A 90 -3.62 -19.78 -6.93
C GLU A 90 -4.23 -19.46 -5.56
N LYS A 91 -3.68 -20.10 -4.52
CA LYS A 91 -4.05 -19.81 -3.13
C LYS A 91 -3.46 -18.45 -2.71
N PRO A 92 -4.14 -17.70 -1.83
CA PRO A 92 -3.55 -16.51 -1.23
C PRO A 92 -2.26 -16.86 -0.48
N ASP A 93 -1.22 -16.06 -0.69
CA ASP A 93 0.01 -16.13 0.08
C ASP A 93 -0.07 -15.15 1.26
N PHE A 94 -0.44 -15.70 2.42
CA PHE A 94 -0.54 -14.91 3.65
C PHE A 94 0.82 -14.66 4.32
N SER A 95 1.92 -15.25 3.83
CA SER A 95 3.25 -14.98 4.40
C SER A 95 3.69 -13.53 4.19
N GLN A 96 3.17 -12.84 3.17
CA GLN A 96 3.42 -11.41 2.97
C GLN A 96 2.94 -10.57 4.16
N LEU A 97 1.93 -11.01 4.90
CA LEU A 97 1.44 -10.32 6.10
C LEU A 97 2.49 -10.25 7.20
N THR A 98 3.37 -11.25 7.34
CA THR A 98 4.44 -11.23 8.36
C THR A 98 5.47 -10.15 8.08
N SER A 99 5.76 -9.89 6.80
CA SER A 99 6.64 -8.80 6.37
C SER A 99 6.08 -7.41 6.72
N PHE A 100 4.78 -7.32 6.98
CA PHE A 100 4.10 -6.12 7.46
C PHE A 100 3.89 -6.11 8.98
N GLY A 101 4.30 -7.15 9.72
CA GLY A 101 4.09 -7.28 11.18
C GLY A 101 2.80 -8.01 11.57
N VAL A 102 1.98 -8.40 10.59
CA VAL A 102 0.76 -9.17 10.81
C VAL A 102 1.13 -10.66 10.81
N GLY A 103 1.53 -11.17 11.97
CA GLY A 103 1.82 -12.59 12.18
C GLY A 103 2.98 -12.91 13.12
N GLU A 104 3.63 -11.92 13.72
CA GLU A 104 4.43 -12.19 14.93
C GLU A 104 3.44 -12.38 16.09
N ASP A 105 3.41 -13.61 16.64
CA ASP A 105 2.73 -13.92 17.89
C ASP A 105 3.22 -12.93 18.97
N PRO A 106 2.34 -12.35 19.79
CA PRO A 106 2.79 -11.66 20.98
C PRO A 106 3.42 -12.71 21.91
N ALA A 107 4.75 -12.68 22.01
CA ALA A 107 5.44 -13.34 23.12
C ALA A 107 5.00 -12.73 24.46
#